data_AF-A0A8T0UKH3-F1
#
_entry.id   AF-A0A8T0UKH3-F1
#
_cell.length_a   1.000
_cell.length_b   1.000
_cell.length_c   1.000
_cell.angle_alpha   90.00
_cell.angle_beta   90.00
_cell.angle_gamma   90.00
#
_symmetry.space_group_name_H-M   'P 1'
#
loop_
_entity.id
_entity.type
_entity.pdbx_description
1 polymer ?
#
loop_
_entity_poly.entity_id
_entity_poly.type
_entity_poly.pdbx_seq_one_letter_code
_entity_poly.pdbx_strand_id
1 'polypeptide(L)'
;MEAAISAIATEIFNRMVSFLMMKYRDKTTIEEKLERLQQLLLRIHAVIEEADIRYITNRSMLMQLKVLVKSMYHGYHILDIFRHKSVLERISQEVVRSSDAQLTSSSSSSFSSSIIPFKRSRTVSGATRSFPQSNDLQNLLENLEAVITNMNEFVVLLGGCDRYRRPYDTYLYTDNFMFGRHVEKQHIINILLQDPGQRDAPMVLPVIGGFRVDGPAMDVQC
;
A
#
# COMPACT_ATOMS: atom_id res chain seq x y z
N MET A 1 7.87 -41.37 49.20
CA MET A 1 7.37 -39.99 49.02
C MET A 1 8.09 -39.29 47.87
N GLU A 2 9.41 -39.44 47.77
CA GLU A 2 10.28 -38.97 46.66
C GLU A 2 9.78 -39.29 45.24
N ALA A 3 9.39 -40.55 44.96
CA ALA A 3 8.96 -40.96 43.63
C ALA A 3 7.66 -40.29 43.15
N ALA A 4 6.74 -39.99 44.08
CA ALA A 4 5.49 -39.28 43.76
C ALA A 4 5.76 -37.80 43.45
N ILE A 5 6.68 -37.17 44.18
CA ILE A 5 7.09 -35.78 43.96
C ILE A 5 7.84 -35.65 42.61
N SER A 6 8.70 -36.62 42.28
CA SER A 6 9.39 -36.69 40.99
C SER A 6 8.41 -36.86 39.82
N ALA A 7 7.42 -37.74 39.94
CA ALA A 7 6.40 -37.92 38.90
C ALA A 7 5.60 -36.63 38.64
N ILE A 8 5.16 -35.94 39.70
CA ILE A 8 4.46 -34.66 39.58
C ILE A 8 5.36 -33.60 38.92
N ALA A 9 6.63 -33.53 39.30
CA ALA A 9 7.59 -32.60 38.70
C ALA A 9 7.80 -32.88 37.19
N THR A 10 7.88 -34.15 36.79
CA THR A 10 8.00 -34.53 35.37
C THR A 10 6.76 -34.18 34.56
N GLU A 11 5.56 -34.33 35.12
CA GLU A 11 4.32 -33.95 34.45
C GLU A 11 4.23 -32.44 34.23
N ILE A 12 4.60 -31.64 35.25
CA ILE A 12 4.67 -30.18 35.15
C ILE A 12 5.70 -29.77 34.09
N PHE A 13 6.88 -30.39 34.09
CA PHE A 13 7.91 -30.11 33.10
C PHE A 13 7.45 -30.46 31.68
N ASN A 14 6.84 -31.63 31.48
CA ASN A 14 6.30 -32.05 30.20
C ASN A 14 5.19 -31.10 29.71
N ARG A 15 4.34 -30.60 30.62
CA ARG A 15 3.30 -29.62 30.30
C ARG A 15 3.89 -28.27 29.91
N MET A 16 4.97 -27.84 30.57
CA MET A 16 5.70 -26.61 30.25
C MET A 16 6.38 -26.71 28.87
N VAL A 17 7.08 -27.82 28.61
CA VAL A 17 7.73 -28.09 27.31
C VAL A 17 6.68 -28.15 26.19
N SER A 18 5.55 -28.83 26.42
CA SER A 18 4.45 -28.91 25.46
C SER A 18 3.86 -27.53 25.16
N PHE A 19 3.66 -26.70 26.19
CA PHE A 19 3.17 -25.34 26.03
C PHE A 19 4.14 -24.47 25.21
N LEU A 20 5.44 -24.56 25.51
CA LEU A 20 6.47 -23.85 24.74
C LEU A 20 6.50 -24.32 23.29
N MET A 21 6.53 -25.64 23.05
CA MET A 21 6.50 -26.20 21.69
C MET A 21 5.28 -25.72 20.90
N MET A 22 4.09 -25.74 21.50
CA MET A 22 2.87 -25.21 20.87
C MET A 22 3.00 -23.72 20.55
N LYS A 23 3.47 -22.90 21.51
CA LYS A 23 3.64 -21.46 21.31
C LYS A 23 4.62 -21.12 20.19
N TYR A 24 5.76 -21.80 20.11
CA TYR A 24 6.75 -21.58 19.05
C TYR A 24 6.24 -22.07 17.68
N ARG A 25 5.52 -23.19 17.64
CA ARG A 25 4.92 -23.73 16.42
C ARG A 25 3.83 -22.81 15.87
N ASP A 26 3.00 -22.24 16.73
CA ASP A 26 1.97 -21.28 16.32
C ASP A 26 2.58 -19.99 15.77
N LYS A 27 3.64 -19.49 16.41
CA LYS A 27 4.34 -18.28 15.95
C LYS A 27 4.95 -18.46 14.56
N THR A 28 5.70 -19.54 14.36
CA THR A 28 6.31 -19.87 13.06
C THR A 28 5.24 -20.03 11.97
N THR A 29 4.13 -20.72 12.28
CA THR A 29 3.00 -20.88 11.36
C THR A 29 2.37 -19.55 10.95
N ILE A 30 2.28 -18.57 11.86
CA ILE A 30 1.73 -17.24 11.55
C ILE A 30 2.69 -16.44 10.67
N GLU A 31 4.00 -16.48 10.95
CA GLU A 31 5.03 -15.79 10.15
C GLU A 31 5.02 -16.30 8.70
N GLU A 32 4.97 -17.61 8.48
CA GLU A 32 4.87 -18.20 7.13
C GLU A 32 3.61 -17.73 6.38
N LYS A 33 2.46 -17.66 7.05
CA LYS A 33 1.21 -17.17 6.45
C LYS A 33 1.29 -15.68 6.09
N LEU A 34 1.97 -14.87 6.91
CA LEU A 34 2.15 -13.45 6.63
C LEU A 34 3.08 -13.21 5.44
N GLU A 35 4.15 -14.00 5.31
CA GLU A 35 5.03 -13.94 4.14
C GLU A 35 4.27 -14.28 2.85
N ARG A 36 3.46 -15.35 2.87
CA ARG A 36 2.60 -15.71 1.74
C ARG A 36 1.59 -14.61 1.42
N LEU A 37 0.93 -14.06 2.44
CA LEU A 37 0.01 -12.93 2.28
C LEU A 37 0.70 -11.74 1.60
N GLN A 38 1.92 -11.40 2.03
CA GLN A 38 2.70 -10.31 1.45
C GLN A 38 3.03 -10.56 -0.02
N GLN A 39 3.40 -11.79 -0.39
CA GLN A 39 3.66 -12.17 -1.78
C GLN A 39 2.41 -12.04 -2.66
N LEU A 40 1.25 -12.49 -2.17
CA LEU A 40 -0.02 -12.36 -2.89
C LEU A 40 -0.40 -10.89 -3.09
N LEU A 41 -0.26 -10.07 -2.04
CA LEU A 41 -0.54 -8.64 -2.10
C LEU A 41 0.36 -7.91 -3.11
N LEU A 42 1.65 -8.22 -3.15
CA LEU A 42 2.56 -7.64 -4.15
C LEU A 42 2.11 -7.96 -5.58
N ARG A 43 1.67 -9.19 -5.83
CA ARG A 43 1.17 -9.59 -7.15
C ARG A 43 -0.10 -8.85 -7.55
N ILE A 44 -1.05 -8.70 -6.62
CA ILE A 44 -2.29 -7.94 -6.85
C ILE A 44 -1.96 -6.46 -7.08
N HIS A 45 -1.07 -5.90 -6.28
CA HIS A 45 -0.65 -4.50 -6.39
C HIS A 45 -0.05 -4.21 -7.77
N ALA A 46 0.83 -5.08 -8.28
CA ALA A 46 1.40 -4.94 -9.61
C ALA A 46 0.34 -4.96 -10.73
N VAL A 47 -0.69 -5.80 -10.61
CA VAL A 47 -1.81 -5.84 -11.55
C VAL A 47 -2.64 -4.54 -11.49
N ILE A 48 -2.85 -3.99 -10.29
CA ILE A 48 -3.57 -2.72 -10.10
C ILE A 48 -2.77 -1.55 -10.69
N GLU A 49 -1.46 -1.46 -10.43
CA GLU A 49 -0.60 -0.43 -11.02
C GLU A 49 -0.59 -0.49 -12.55
N GLU A 50 -0.55 -1.68 -13.13
CA GLU A 50 -0.64 -1.85 -14.59
C GLU A 50 -2.05 -1.49 -15.11
N ALA A 51 -3.09 -1.68 -14.31
CA ALA A 51 -4.46 -1.30 -14.67
C ALA A 51 -4.68 0.22 -14.60
N ASP A 52 -4.03 0.92 -13.66
CA ASP A 52 -4.13 2.37 -13.48
C ASP A 52 -3.63 3.15 -14.71
N ILE A 53 -2.67 2.59 -15.46
CA ILE A 53 -2.12 3.20 -16.66
C ILE A 53 -2.85 2.78 -17.95
N ARG A 54 -4.00 2.09 -17.88
CA ARG A 54 -4.72 1.58 -19.06
C ARG A 54 -6.15 2.09 -19.14
N TYR A 55 -6.66 2.18 -20.37
CA TYR A 55 -8.05 2.56 -20.65
C TYR A 55 -8.98 1.36 -20.55
N ILE A 56 -9.58 1.15 -19.36
CA ILE A 56 -10.59 0.10 -19.14
C ILE A 56 -11.99 0.66 -19.41
N THR A 57 -12.55 0.35 -20.57
CA THR A 57 -13.93 0.76 -20.94
C THR A 57 -14.97 -0.29 -20.57
N ASN A 58 -14.57 -1.56 -20.49
CA ASN A 58 -15.45 -2.67 -20.18
C ASN A 58 -15.90 -2.63 -18.70
N ARG A 59 -17.22 -2.51 -18.48
CA ARG A 59 -17.81 -2.44 -17.14
C ARG A 59 -17.49 -3.67 -16.29
N SER A 60 -17.45 -4.87 -16.87
CA SER A 60 -17.13 -6.10 -16.15
C SER A 60 -15.68 -6.10 -15.66
N MET A 61 -14.74 -5.61 -16.48
CA MET A 61 -13.34 -5.46 -16.08
C MET A 61 -13.17 -4.42 -14.96
N LEU A 62 -13.91 -3.30 -15.01
CA LEU A 62 -13.92 -2.32 -13.91
C LEU A 62 -14.42 -2.93 -12.60
N MET A 63 -15.41 -3.83 -12.66
CA MET A 63 -15.88 -4.55 -11.47
C MET A 63 -14.83 -5.51 -10.92
N GLN A 64 -14.10 -6.22 -11.79
CA GLN A 64 -12.98 -7.07 -11.39
C GLN A 64 -11.85 -6.25 -10.74
N LEU A 65 -11.48 -5.10 -11.32
CA LEU A 65 -10.51 -4.17 -10.73
C LEU A 65 -10.97 -3.69 -9.35
N LYS A 66 -12.26 -3.34 -9.18
CA LYS A 66 -12.82 -2.94 -7.89
C LYS A 66 -12.67 -4.03 -6.82
N VAL A 67 -12.89 -5.29 -7.20
CA VAL A 67 -12.69 -6.44 -6.30
C VAL A 67 -11.21 -6.57 -5.92
N LEU A 68 -10.29 -6.49 -6.89
CA LEU A 68 -8.85 -6.55 -6.65
C LEU A 68 -8.39 -5.46 -5.67
N VAL A 69 -8.78 -4.20 -5.92
CA VAL A 69 -8.44 -3.05 -5.06
C VAL A 69 -8.97 -3.24 -3.65
N LYS A 70 -10.23 -3.65 -3.50
CA LYS A 70 -10.84 -3.89 -2.17
C LYS A 70 -10.10 -4.99 -1.41
N SER A 71 -9.79 -6.10 -2.07
CA SER A 71 -9.06 -7.22 -1.49
C SER A 71 -7.64 -6.83 -1.09
N MET A 72 -6.96 -6.04 -1.91
CA MET A 72 -5.62 -5.52 -1.61
C MET A 72 -5.61 -4.67 -0.33
N TYR A 73 -6.49 -3.66 -0.23
CA TYR A 73 -6.56 -2.81 0.96
C TYR A 73 -6.96 -3.59 2.21
N HIS A 74 -7.87 -4.55 2.08
CA HIS A 74 -8.24 -5.42 3.19
C HIS A 74 -7.05 -6.26 3.68
N GLY A 75 -6.25 -6.80 2.75
CA GLY A 75 -5.06 -7.56 3.10
C GLY A 75 -3.96 -6.71 3.73
N TYR A 76 -3.73 -5.48 3.23
CA TYR A 76 -2.80 -4.55 3.89
C TYR A 76 -3.25 -4.17 5.30
N HIS A 77 -4.55 -3.96 5.50
CA HIS A 77 -5.10 -3.68 6.84
C HIS A 77 -4.82 -4.83 7.81
N ILE A 78 -5.04 -6.08 7.40
CA ILE A 78 -4.74 -7.24 8.25
C ILE A 78 -3.23 -7.36 8.50
N LEU A 79 -2.40 -7.20 7.46
CA LEU A 79 -0.95 -7.23 7.58
C LEU A 79 -0.43 -6.18 8.56
N ASP A 80 -0.97 -4.97 8.51
CA ASP A 80 -0.62 -3.87 9.42
C ASP A 80 -0.96 -4.19 10.88
N ILE A 81 -2.12 -4.80 11.14
CA ILE A 81 -2.51 -5.24 12.48
C ILE A 81 -1.50 -6.25 13.05
N PHE A 82 -1.08 -7.24 12.26
CA PHE A 82 -0.10 -8.24 12.69
C PHE A 82 1.31 -7.65 12.87
N ARG A 83 1.72 -6.71 12.02
CA ARG A 83 2.98 -5.96 12.20
C ARG A 83 2.96 -5.18 13.51
N HIS A 84 1.91 -4.44 13.79
CA HIS A 84 1.79 -3.69 15.05
C HIS A 84 1.74 -4.60 16.28
N LYS A 85 1.07 -5.76 16.20
CA LYS A 85 1.07 -6.78 17.27
C LYS A 85 2.48 -7.27 17.60
N SER A 86 3.26 -7.63 16.58
CA SER A 86 4.64 -8.12 16.79
C SER A 86 5.59 -7.06 17.34
N VAL A 87 5.35 -5.78 17.02
CA VAL A 87 6.10 -4.65 17.59
C VAL A 87 5.71 -4.44 19.06
N LEU A 88 4.42 -4.48 19.39
CA LEU A 88 3.94 -4.31 20.76
C LEU A 88 4.45 -5.44 21.68
N GLU A 89 4.41 -6.69 21.21
CA GLU A 89 4.91 -7.84 21.97
C GLU A 89 6.42 -7.76 22.25
N ARG A 90 7.19 -7.19 21.30
CA ARG A 90 8.63 -6.91 21.50
C ARG A 90 8.87 -5.84 22.57
N ILE A 91 8.12 -4.75 22.53
CA ILE A 91 8.25 -3.66 23.53
C ILE A 91 7.88 -4.16 24.93
N SER A 92 6.82 -4.96 25.07
CA SER A 92 6.45 -5.55 26.36
C SER A 92 7.52 -6.51 26.90
N GLN A 93 8.21 -7.26 26.05
CA GLN A 93 9.32 -8.14 26.48
C GLN A 93 10.58 -7.37 26.87
N GLU A 94 10.77 -6.16 26.35
CA GLU A 94 11.90 -5.28 26.68
C GLU A 94 11.65 -4.55 28.01
N VAL A 95 10.43 -4.06 28.25
CA VAL A 95 10.05 -3.43 29.53
C VAL A 95 10.09 -4.43 30.69
N VAL A 96 9.67 -5.69 30.47
CA VAL A 96 9.78 -6.75 31.49
C VAL A 96 11.25 -7.08 31.80
N ARG A 97 12.18 -6.95 30.84
CA ARG A 97 13.62 -7.13 31.08
C ARG A 97 14.28 -5.95 31.79
N SER A 98 13.68 -4.76 31.73
CA SER A 98 14.18 -3.57 32.44
C SER A 98 13.59 -3.37 33.84
N SER A 99 12.56 -4.15 34.21
CA SER A 99 11.84 -4.03 35.49
C SER A 99 12.16 -5.11 36.52
N ASP A 100 13.30 -5.80 36.42
CA ASP A 100 13.80 -6.69 37.49
C ASP A 100 14.40 -5.94 38.70
N ALA A 101 14.14 -4.64 38.82
CA ALA A 101 14.37 -3.88 40.03
C ALA A 101 13.08 -3.18 40.50
N GLN A 102 12.07 -3.97 40.88
CA GLN A 102 11.26 -3.72 42.10
C GLN A 102 10.13 -4.74 42.25
N LEU A 103 10.16 -5.40 43.41
CA LEU A 103 9.13 -6.28 43.96
C LEU A 103 7.78 -5.55 44.06
N THR A 104 6.68 -6.18 43.65
CA THR A 104 5.50 -6.46 44.50
C THR A 104 4.39 -7.12 43.70
N SER A 105 3.83 -8.17 44.30
CA SER A 105 2.72 -8.99 43.81
C SER A 105 1.41 -8.22 43.67
N SER A 106 0.62 -8.53 42.64
CA SER A 106 -0.74 -9.14 42.76
C SER A 106 -1.61 -8.85 41.55
N SER A 107 -2.39 -9.87 41.19
CA SER A 107 -3.38 -9.96 40.12
C SER A 107 -4.32 -8.77 39.98
N SER A 108 -4.50 -8.28 38.76
CA SER A 108 -5.83 -7.98 38.20
C SER A 108 -5.72 -7.62 36.73
N SER A 109 -6.66 -8.17 35.98
CA SER A 109 -6.99 -7.88 34.60
C SER A 109 -7.16 -6.39 34.30
N SER A 110 -6.81 -6.01 33.07
CA SER A 110 -7.09 -4.74 32.39
C SER A 110 -6.03 -3.66 32.58
N PHE A 111 -5.10 -3.58 31.61
CA PHE A 111 -4.33 -2.35 31.41
C PHE A 111 -4.69 -1.76 30.05
N SER A 112 -5.68 -0.87 30.15
CA SER A 112 -5.97 0.15 29.17
C SER A 112 -4.71 0.99 28.92
N SER A 113 -4.55 1.36 27.66
CA SER A 113 -3.55 2.25 27.09
C SER A 113 -3.25 3.51 27.93
N SER A 114 -1.97 3.89 27.98
CA SER A 114 -1.46 5.24 27.65
C SER A 114 -0.27 5.62 28.53
N ILE A 115 0.96 5.41 28.04
CA ILE A 115 2.08 6.35 28.27
C ILE A 115 3.02 6.27 27.05
N ILE A 116 2.87 7.21 26.09
CA ILE A 116 3.95 7.56 25.15
C ILE A 116 4.17 9.06 25.31
N PRO A 117 5.33 9.51 25.84
CA PRO A 117 5.65 10.92 25.85
C PRO A 117 6.35 11.30 24.53
N PHE A 118 5.89 12.42 23.95
CA PHE A 118 6.50 13.19 22.84
C PHE A 118 6.27 12.71 21.39
N LYS A 119 5.09 13.05 20.84
CA LYS A 119 4.89 14.14 19.84
C LYS A 119 3.47 14.04 19.24
N ARG A 120 2.64 15.05 19.53
CA ARG A 120 1.36 15.43 18.87
C ARG A 120 0.40 14.27 18.50
N SER A 121 -0.27 13.71 19.51
CA SER A 121 -1.39 12.77 19.32
C SER A 121 -2.63 13.49 18.79
N ARG A 122 -3.16 13.09 17.63
CA ARG A 122 -4.58 13.28 17.31
C ARG A 122 -5.33 12.10 17.92
N THR A 123 -6.20 12.41 18.87
CA THR A 123 -7.16 11.47 19.43
C THR A 123 -8.19 11.11 18.36
N VAL A 124 -8.11 9.89 17.82
CA VAL A 124 -9.27 9.24 17.21
C VAL A 124 -9.75 8.17 18.18
N SER A 125 -10.99 8.39 18.62
CA SER A 125 -11.80 7.62 19.54
C SER A 125 -11.75 6.11 19.31
N GLY A 126 -11.87 5.37 20.42
CA GLY A 126 -11.70 3.94 20.50
C GLY A 126 -12.69 3.16 19.63
N ALA A 127 -12.13 2.25 18.83
CA ALA A 127 -12.76 0.99 18.53
C ALA A 127 -12.07 -0.05 19.40
N THR A 128 -12.83 -0.81 20.20
CA THR A 128 -12.37 -2.07 20.76
C THR A 128 -11.94 -2.95 19.60
N ARG A 129 -10.66 -2.88 19.22
CA ARG A 129 -10.08 -3.72 18.18
C ARG A 129 -10.05 -5.14 18.74
N SER A 130 -11.11 -5.91 18.48
CA SER A 130 -11.01 -7.36 18.53
C SER A 130 -9.85 -7.72 17.62
N PHE A 131 -8.73 -8.16 18.20
CA PHE A 131 -7.58 -8.55 17.40
C PHE A 131 -8.02 -9.67 16.46
N PRO A 132 -7.75 -9.55 15.15
CA PRO A 132 -8.10 -10.60 14.20
C PRO A 132 -7.42 -11.90 14.65
N GLN A 133 -8.21 -12.95 14.74
CA GLN A 133 -7.75 -14.25 15.21
C GLN A 133 -7.03 -14.97 14.04
N SER A 134 -6.25 -16.02 14.33
CA SER A 134 -5.45 -16.72 13.31
C SER A 134 -6.29 -17.30 12.15
N ASN A 135 -7.58 -17.50 12.38
CA ASN A 135 -8.60 -17.84 11.37
C ASN A 135 -8.86 -16.71 10.36
N ASP A 136 -8.87 -15.44 10.79
CA ASP A 136 -9.09 -14.29 9.89
C ASP A 136 -7.96 -14.16 8.87
N LEU A 137 -6.72 -14.42 9.30
CA LEU A 137 -5.55 -14.44 8.42
C LEU A 137 -5.66 -15.59 7.39
N GLN A 138 -6.10 -16.78 7.83
CA GLN A 138 -6.28 -17.92 6.95
C GLN A 138 -7.38 -17.66 5.91
N ASN A 139 -8.53 -17.17 6.36
CA ASN A 139 -9.65 -16.83 5.48
C ASN A 139 -9.27 -15.76 4.46
N LEU A 140 -8.53 -14.73 4.88
CA LEU A 140 -8.02 -13.71 3.98
C LEU A 140 -7.09 -14.31 2.92
N LEU A 141 -6.18 -15.19 3.33
CA LEU A 141 -5.21 -15.82 2.43
C LEU A 141 -5.93 -16.65 1.37
N GLU A 142 -6.90 -17.48 1.77
CA GLU A 142 -7.75 -18.26 0.85
C GLU A 142 -8.54 -17.35 -0.10
N ASN A 143 -9.12 -16.25 0.41
CA ASN A 143 -9.82 -15.28 -0.42
C ASN A 143 -8.91 -14.60 -1.44
N LEU A 144 -7.70 -14.21 -1.04
CA LEU A 144 -6.73 -13.57 -1.95
C LEU A 144 -6.19 -14.56 -2.99
N GLU A 145 -5.95 -15.81 -2.62
CA GLU A 145 -5.60 -16.87 -3.56
C GLU A 145 -6.71 -17.07 -4.58
N ALA A 146 -7.98 -17.14 -4.15
CA ALA A 146 -9.12 -17.22 -5.05
C ALA A 146 -9.26 -16.00 -5.96
N VAL A 147 -8.96 -14.79 -5.46
CA VAL A 147 -8.95 -13.58 -6.30
C VAL A 147 -7.83 -13.65 -7.34
N ILE A 148 -6.65 -14.15 -6.97
CA ILE A 148 -5.50 -14.28 -7.87
C ILE A 148 -5.70 -15.35 -8.94
N THR A 149 -6.34 -16.48 -8.61
CA THR A 149 -6.66 -17.49 -9.63
C THR A 149 -7.63 -16.93 -10.66
N ASN A 150 -8.61 -16.14 -10.21
CA ASN A 150 -9.60 -15.50 -11.08
C ASN A 150 -9.07 -14.27 -11.83
N MET A 151 -7.94 -13.67 -11.42
CA MET A 151 -7.41 -12.48 -12.08
C MET A 151 -6.64 -12.78 -13.37
N ASN A 152 -6.32 -14.05 -13.67
CA ASN A 152 -5.55 -14.40 -14.88
C ASN A 152 -6.28 -13.95 -16.16
N GLU A 153 -7.59 -14.17 -16.26
CA GLU A 153 -8.39 -13.69 -17.38
C GLU A 153 -8.41 -12.16 -17.45
N PHE A 154 -8.55 -11.50 -16.30
CA PHE A 154 -8.48 -10.04 -16.19
C PHE A 154 -7.15 -9.51 -16.74
N VAL A 155 -6.02 -10.10 -16.34
CA VAL A 155 -4.67 -9.68 -16.77
C VAL A 155 -4.47 -9.87 -18.27
N VAL A 156 -4.97 -10.96 -18.85
CA VAL A 156 -4.92 -11.19 -20.30
C VAL A 156 -5.72 -10.12 -21.05
N LEU A 157 -6.95 -9.84 -20.61
CA LEU A 157 -7.79 -8.80 -21.19
C LEU A 157 -7.16 -7.41 -21.03
N LEU A 158 -6.55 -7.15 -19.88
CA LEU A 158 -5.87 -5.90 -19.57
C LEU A 158 -4.73 -5.63 -20.55
N GLY A 159 -4.02 -6.68 -21.00
CA GLY A 159 -2.98 -6.58 -22.03
C GLY A 159 -3.46 -5.94 -23.34
N GLY A 160 -4.74 -6.15 -23.70
CA GLY A 160 -5.37 -5.57 -24.90
C GLY A 160 -5.95 -4.17 -24.71
N CYS A 161 -5.95 -3.63 -23.49
CA CYS A 161 -6.36 -2.24 -23.26
C CYS A 161 -5.24 -1.27 -23.65
N ASP A 162 -5.58 -0.23 -24.39
CA ASP A 162 -4.66 0.84 -24.72
C ASP A 162 -4.10 1.48 -23.45
N ARG A 163 -2.79 1.72 -23.44
CA ARG A 163 -2.15 2.46 -22.36
C ARG A 163 -2.52 3.94 -22.47
N TYR A 164 -2.69 4.58 -21.33
CA TYR A 164 -2.66 6.02 -21.21
C TYR A 164 -1.28 6.51 -21.66
N ARG A 165 -1.15 6.87 -22.93
CA ARG A 165 0.01 7.59 -23.43
C ARG A 165 -0.16 9.02 -22.94
N ARG A 166 0.43 9.39 -21.79
CA ARG A 166 0.66 10.80 -21.47
C ARG A 166 1.42 11.39 -22.65
N PRO A 167 0.80 12.21 -23.52
CA PRO A 167 1.51 12.76 -24.67
C PRO A 167 2.35 13.90 -24.13
N TYR A 168 3.47 13.59 -23.49
CA TYR A 168 4.35 14.53 -22.80
C TYR A 168 3.65 15.37 -21.71
N ASP A 169 4.28 15.42 -20.53
CA ASP A 169 4.07 16.52 -19.60
C ASP A 169 4.78 17.77 -20.18
N THR A 170 4.30 18.26 -21.33
CA THR A 170 4.85 19.46 -22.01
C THR A 170 4.37 20.76 -21.38
N TYR A 171 3.76 20.67 -20.21
CA TYR A 171 3.49 21.80 -19.33
C TYR A 171 4.00 21.40 -17.96
N LEU A 172 4.85 22.21 -17.33
CA LEU A 172 5.06 22.15 -15.89
C LEU A 172 3.70 22.43 -15.23
N TYR A 173 2.94 21.36 -14.98
CA TYR A 173 1.59 21.40 -14.45
C TYR A 173 1.66 21.21 -12.93
N THR A 174 2.08 22.25 -12.23
CA THR A 174 1.76 22.40 -10.80
C THR A 174 0.52 23.27 -10.68
N ASP A 175 -0.56 22.68 -10.18
CA ASP A 175 -1.78 23.35 -9.73
C ASP A 175 -2.62 24.11 -10.78
N ASN A 176 -2.93 23.51 -11.94
CA ASN A 176 -4.03 23.91 -12.86
C ASN A 176 -4.07 25.37 -13.38
N PHE A 177 -3.11 26.24 -13.09
CA PHE A 177 -3.20 27.65 -13.48
C PHE A 177 -2.00 28.09 -14.34
N MET A 178 -2.24 28.28 -15.64
CA MET A 178 -1.43 29.18 -16.46
C MET A 178 -2.02 30.59 -16.33
N PHE A 179 -1.45 31.43 -15.47
CA PHE A 179 -1.89 32.82 -15.31
C PHE A 179 -1.29 33.72 -16.41
N GLY A 180 -2.07 34.71 -16.86
CA GLY A 180 -1.56 35.83 -17.66
C GLY A 180 -1.41 35.60 -19.16
N ARG A 181 -1.38 34.36 -19.65
CA ARG A 181 -1.16 34.07 -21.09
C ARG A 181 -2.41 34.09 -21.98
N HIS A 182 -3.48 34.73 -21.52
CA HIS A 182 -4.77 34.72 -22.21
C HIS A 182 -4.69 35.48 -23.55
N VAL A 183 -3.87 36.53 -23.61
CA VAL A 183 -3.70 37.38 -24.80
C VAL A 183 -2.87 36.64 -25.85
N GLU A 184 -1.78 36.01 -25.44
CA GLU A 184 -0.89 35.23 -26.30
C GLU A 184 -1.65 34.05 -26.91
N LYS A 185 -2.47 33.36 -26.10
CA LYS A 185 -3.35 32.30 -26.59
C LYS A 185 -4.32 32.81 -27.67
N GLN A 186 -4.99 33.94 -27.44
CA GLN A 186 -5.91 34.51 -28.42
C GLN A 186 -5.19 34.98 -29.69
N HIS A 187 -3.99 35.51 -29.56
CA HIS A 187 -3.18 35.94 -30.70
C HIS A 187 -2.79 34.77 -31.60
N ILE A 188 -2.35 33.65 -31.01
CA ILE A 188 -2.03 32.42 -31.75
C ILE A 188 -3.27 31.91 -32.48
N ILE A 189 -4.42 31.84 -31.81
CA ILE A 189 -5.68 31.40 -32.43
C ILE A 189 -6.04 32.29 -33.62
N ASN A 190 -5.90 33.61 -33.49
CA ASN A 190 -6.24 34.54 -34.56
C ASN A 190 -5.29 34.43 -35.77
N ILE A 191 -4.01 34.12 -35.56
CA ILE A 191 -3.05 33.84 -36.64
C ILE A 191 -3.45 32.55 -37.38
N LEU A 192 -3.80 31.50 -36.64
CA LEU A 192 -4.17 30.21 -37.21
C LEU A 192 -5.51 30.24 -37.97
N LEU A 193 -6.41 31.14 -37.60
CA LEU A 193 -7.71 31.31 -38.26
C LEU A 193 -7.64 32.25 -39.48
N GLN A 194 -6.54 32.96 -39.70
CA GLN A 194 -6.35 33.71 -40.93
C GLN A 194 -6.14 32.74 -42.09
N ASP A 195 -7.10 32.73 -43.02
CA ASP A 195 -7.04 31.94 -44.25
C ASP A 195 -5.80 32.37 -45.06
N PRO A 196 -4.82 31.48 -45.30
CA PRO A 196 -3.62 31.82 -46.05
C PRO A 196 -3.98 31.90 -47.52
N GLY A 197 -4.60 33.01 -47.94
CA GLY A 197 -5.01 33.24 -49.32
C GLY A 197 -3.89 32.86 -50.29
N GLN A 198 -4.15 31.84 -51.11
CA GLN A 198 -3.37 31.45 -52.28
C GLN A 198 -1.84 31.44 -52.09
N ARG A 199 -1.35 30.81 -51.01
CA ARG A 199 0.10 30.56 -50.83
C ARG A 199 0.34 29.07 -50.64
N ASP A 200 1.02 28.44 -51.60
CA ASP A 200 1.44 27.03 -51.61
C ASP A 200 2.58 26.73 -50.60
N ALA A 201 2.66 27.46 -49.49
CA ALA A 201 3.67 27.27 -48.44
C ALA A 201 3.01 27.08 -47.07
N PRO A 202 3.47 26.12 -46.25
CA PRO A 202 2.90 25.87 -44.93
C PRO A 202 3.10 27.08 -44.01
N MET A 203 2.04 27.46 -43.28
CA MET A 203 2.13 28.50 -42.25
C MET A 203 2.99 27.99 -41.09
N VAL A 204 4.12 28.65 -40.84
CA VAL A 204 5.02 28.36 -39.71
C VAL A 204 4.97 29.55 -38.75
N LEU A 205 4.65 29.28 -37.48
CA LEU A 205 4.68 30.30 -36.42
C LEU A 205 5.92 30.05 -35.53
N PRO A 206 7.01 30.82 -35.70
CA PRO A 206 8.18 30.66 -34.86
C PRO A 206 7.88 31.16 -33.44
N VAL A 207 8.16 30.32 -32.44
CA VAL A 207 8.07 30.70 -31.02
C VAL A 207 9.48 30.93 -30.51
N ILE A 208 9.84 32.20 -30.33
CA ILE A 208 11.17 32.59 -29.87
C ILE A 208 11.09 32.93 -28.38
N GLY A 209 11.74 32.13 -27.54
CA GLY A 209 11.90 32.37 -26.11
C GLY A 209 13.29 32.92 -25.78
N GLY A 210 13.38 33.80 -24.77
CA GLY A 210 14.68 34.23 -24.24
C GLY A 210 15.38 33.08 -23.50
N PHE A 211 16.71 33.07 -23.49
CA PHE A 211 17.49 32.03 -22.80
C PHE A 211 17.09 31.99 -21.32
N ARG A 212 16.57 30.83 -20.88
CA ARG A 212 15.91 30.52 -19.58
C ARG A 212 14.39 30.72 -19.49
N VAL A 213 13.69 30.80 -20.61
CA VAL A 213 12.27 30.43 -20.71
C VAL A 213 12.19 29.18 -21.60
N ASP A 214 11.48 28.15 -21.14
CA ASP A 214 11.45 26.81 -21.73
C ASP A 214 11.26 26.80 -23.26
N GLY A 215 12.34 26.47 -23.97
CA GLY A 215 12.38 26.17 -25.39
C GLY A 215 13.79 25.66 -25.74
N PRO A 216 13.95 24.56 -26.50
CA PRO A 216 15.26 24.08 -26.88
C PRO A 216 15.82 25.04 -27.94
N ALA A 217 16.84 25.78 -27.54
CA ALA A 217 17.73 26.46 -28.47
C ALA A 217 18.36 25.41 -29.38
N MET A 218 18.17 25.58 -30.70
CA MET A 218 19.05 24.99 -31.69
C MET A 218 19.57 26.14 -32.53
N ASP A 219 20.76 26.61 -32.15
CA ASP A 219 21.66 27.36 -33.02
C ASP A 219 21.90 26.53 -34.28
N VAL A 220 21.67 27.12 -35.44
CA VAL A 220 22.45 26.79 -36.64
C VAL A 220 22.76 28.10 -37.37
N GLN A 221 24.04 28.47 -37.28
CA GLN A 221 24.72 29.44 -38.11
C GLN A 221 24.88 28.96 -39.56
N CYS A 222 24.96 29.96 -40.45
CA CYS A 222 25.24 29.96 -41.90
C CYS A 222 24.01 29.99 -42.81
#